data_AF-A0A074XTX8-F1
#
_entry.id   AF-A0A074XTX8-F1
#
_cell.length_a   1.000
_cell.length_b   1.000
_cell.length_c   1.000
_cell.angle_alpha   90.00
_cell.angle_beta   90.00
_cell.angle_gamma   90.00
#
_symmetry.space_group_name_H-M   'P 1'
#
loop_
_entity.id
_entity.type
_entity.pdbx_description
1 polymer ?
#
loop_
_entity_poly.entity_id
_entity_poly.type
_entity_poly.pdbx_seq_one_letter_code
_entity_poly.pdbx_strand_id
1 'polypeptide(L)'
;MITEDPGQGGDLLVKTSACPSYESALLELLATTSEMVSQATVGKTAKTAAQRKEKAVRDAVDKRDLEERMQCVRSAIDHAWEQLKPAGDPVDFPIRTGRLSDQVGYNVSAVRVGLYGTGETEELALIDLKGKMGSWIMALEWKKQADAKVQSAILQ
;
A
#
# COMPACT_ATOMS: atom_id res chain seq x y z
N MET A 1 49.44 17.52 13.50
CA MET A 1 49.15 16.46 12.51
C MET A 1 48.52 15.30 13.27
N ILE A 2 47.21 15.08 13.01
CA ILE A 2 46.43 13.82 12.99
C ILE A 2 46.72 12.80 14.13
N THR A 3 45.85 12.70 15.15
CA THR A 3 44.90 11.57 15.50
C THR A 3 45.59 10.19 15.63
N GLU A 4 45.26 9.27 16.54
CA GLU A 4 44.00 8.84 17.16
C GLU A 4 44.34 7.86 18.33
N ASP A 5 43.35 7.61 19.20
CA ASP A 5 43.28 6.73 20.40
C ASP A 5 43.79 5.26 20.19
N PRO A 6 44.18 4.47 21.21
CA PRO A 6 43.18 3.74 22.03
C PRO A 6 43.64 3.35 23.46
N GLY A 7 42.84 3.61 24.49
CA GLY A 7 42.98 2.79 25.71
C GLY A 7 42.40 3.34 26.99
N GLN A 8 41.16 2.95 27.27
CA GLN A 8 40.77 2.31 28.53
C GLN A 8 41.43 2.86 29.81
N GLY A 9 40.77 3.80 30.47
CA GLY A 9 41.07 4.13 31.86
C GLY A 9 40.93 5.61 32.16
N GLY A 10 40.00 5.93 33.04
CA GLY A 10 39.88 7.27 33.59
C GLY A 10 38.44 7.63 33.83
N ASP A 11 37.78 6.88 34.72
CA ASP A 11 36.65 7.40 35.46
C ASP A 11 37.07 8.79 35.97
N LEU A 12 36.40 9.84 35.49
CA LEU A 12 36.71 11.22 35.88
C LEU A 12 36.19 11.39 37.30
N LEU A 13 36.93 10.81 38.25
CA LEU A 13 36.74 10.97 39.68
C LEU A 13 37.11 12.40 40.03
N VAL A 14 36.14 13.29 39.80
CA VAL A 14 36.14 14.61 40.40
C VAL A 14 36.13 14.39 41.90
N LYS A 15 37.31 14.48 42.53
CA LYS A 15 37.43 14.55 43.99
C LYS A 15 36.82 15.87 44.45
N THR A 16 35.50 15.88 44.63
CA THR A 16 34.82 16.92 45.37
C THR A 16 35.16 16.72 46.84
N SER A 17 35.98 17.63 47.39
CA SER A 17 36.10 17.76 48.84
C SER A 17 34.70 17.97 49.41
N ALA A 18 34.27 17.08 50.29
CA ALA A 18 32.95 17.05 50.91
C ALA A 18 32.67 18.38 51.63
N CYS A 19 32.03 19.29 50.92
CA CYS A 19 31.38 20.46 51.46
C CYS A 19 29.88 20.22 51.26
N PRO A 20 29.11 19.98 52.34
CA PRO A 20 27.72 19.50 52.26
C PRO A 20 26.76 20.46 51.52
N SER A 21 27.20 21.68 51.21
CA SER A 21 26.43 22.66 50.43
C SER A 21 26.41 22.38 48.92
N TYR A 22 27.45 21.76 48.35
CA TYR A 22 27.55 21.54 46.90
C TYR A 22 26.71 20.36 46.40
N GLU A 23 26.60 19.31 47.21
CA GLU A 23 25.83 18.11 46.88
C GLU A 23 24.33 18.40 46.85
N SER A 24 23.84 19.22 47.80
CA SER A 24 22.48 19.73 47.81
C SER A 24 22.18 20.59 46.59
N ALA A 25 23.09 21.50 46.22
CA ALA A 25 22.92 22.38 45.07
C ALA A 25 22.89 21.61 43.73
N LEU A 26 23.69 20.54 43.60
CA LEU A 26 23.69 19.69 42.41
C LEU A 26 22.40 18.87 42.28
N LEU A 27 21.89 18.32 43.38
CA LEU A 27 20.61 17.60 43.40
C LEU A 27 19.45 18.52 43.05
N GLU A 28 19.44 19.75 43.56
CA GLU A 28 18.41 20.75 43.27
C GLU A 28 18.46 21.18 41.80
N LEU A 29 19.66 21.40 41.23
CA LEU A 29 19.83 21.70 39.81
C LEU A 29 19.32 20.55 38.92
N LEU A 30 19.62 19.30 39.27
CA LEU A 30 19.16 18.10 38.55
C LEU A 30 17.64 17.94 38.61
N ALA A 31 17.04 18.17 39.78
CA ALA A 31 15.59 18.12 39.95
C ALA A 31 14.90 19.18 39.08
N THR A 32 15.42 20.41 39.10
CA THR A 32 14.84 21.54 38.35
C THR A 32 14.99 21.35 36.84
N THR A 33 16.14 20.85 36.39
CA THR A 33 16.34 20.54 34.96
C THR A 33 15.50 19.37 34.49
N SER A 34 15.34 18.32 35.30
CA SER A 34 14.45 17.19 34.99
C SER A 34 12.99 17.62 34.86
N GLU A 35 12.52 18.50 35.76
CA GLU A 35 11.18 19.06 35.70
C GLU A 35 10.99 19.97 34.47
N MET A 36 11.93 20.87 34.19
CA MET A 36 11.91 21.72 32.99
C MET A 36 11.89 20.90 31.70
N VAL A 37 12.71 19.84 31.61
CA VAL A 37 12.75 18.94 30.45
C VAL A 37 11.42 18.19 30.32
N SER A 38 10.83 17.76 31.43
CA SER A 38 9.52 17.09 31.43
C SER A 38 8.42 18.04 30.97
N GLN A 39 8.36 19.26 31.50
CA GLN A 39 7.39 20.28 31.09
C GLN A 39 7.58 20.69 29.61
N ALA A 40 8.81 20.84 29.14
CA ALA A 40 9.13 21.16 27.75
C ALA A 40 8.80 20.01 26.78
N THR A 41 8.78 18.76 27.25
CA THR A 41 8.49 17.58 26.41
C THR A 41 7.02 17.17 26.40
N VAL A 42 6.21 17.55 27.41
CA VAL A 42 4.76 17.28 27.48
C VAL A 42 4.02 17.75 26.21
N GLY A 43 4.31 18.97 25.73
CA GLY A 43 3.69 19.50 24.51
C GLY A 43 4.17 18.82 23.21
N LYS A 44 5.43 18.37 23.16
CA LYS A 44 5.99 17.61 22.03
C LYS A 44 5.32 16.25 21.90
N THR A 45 5.16 15.51 23.00
CA THR A 45 4.57 14.18 23.02
C THR A 45 3.10 14.20 22.60
N ALA A 46 2.33 15.19 23.05
CA ALA A 46 0.95 15.39 22.61
C ALA A 46 0.85 15.78 21.13
N LYS A 47 1.72 16.66 20.63
CA LYS A 47 1.78 17.05 19.21
C LYS A 47 2.12 15.85 18.31
N THR A 48 3.05 15.00 18.74
CA THR A 48 3.40 13.77 18.00
C THR A 48 2.25 12.74 18.03
N ALA A 49 1.52 12.62 19.14
CA ALA A 49 0.35 11.75 19.21
C ALA A 49 -0.79 12.22 18.31
N ALA A 50 -1.07 13.53 18.27
CA ALA A 50 -2.07 14.13 17.37
C ALA A 50 -1.68 13.92 15.89
N GLN A 51 -0.42 14.17 15.52
CA GLN A 51 0.08 13.92 14.16
C GLN A 51 -0.01 12.44 13.75
N ARG A 52 0.27 11.51 14.67
CA ARG A 52 0.09 10.07 14.42
C ARG A 52 -1.38 9.71 14.20
N LYS A 53 -2.30 10.29 14.97
CA LYS A 53 -3.75 10.09 14.79
C LYS A 53 -4.23 10.64 13.46
N GLU A 54 -3.83 11.85 13.07
CA GLU A 54 -4.19 12.42 11.77
C GLU A 54 -3.62 11.61 10.60
N LYS A 55 -2.36 11.12 10.72
CA LYS A 55 -1.79 10.24 9.70
C LYS A 55 -2.59 8.93 9.59
N ALA A 56 -2.92 8.28 10.71
CA ALA A 56 -3.70 7.05 10.70
C ALA A 56 -5.11 7.25 10.10
N VAL A 57 -5.75 8.40 10.36
CA VAL A 57 -7.04 8.73 9.75
C VAL A 57 -6.90 8.92 8.23
N ARG A 58 -5.88 9.64 7.77
CA ARG A 58 -5.59 9.80 6.33
C ARG A 58 -5.31 8.45 5.66
N ASP A 59 -4.41 7.66 6.23
CA ASP A 59 -4.07 6.32 5.72
C ASP A 59 -5.31 5.41 5.66
N ALA A 60 -6.24 5.52 6.62
CA ALA A 60 -7.49 4.77 6.62
C ALA A 60 -8.49 5.24 5.55
N VAL A 61 -8.55 6.53 5.28
CA VAL A 61 -9.37 7.09 4.19
C VAL A 61 -8.81 6.65 2.84
N ASP A 62 -7.49 6.80 2.64
CA ASP A 62 -6.83 6.40 1.39
C ASP A 62 -7.01 4.89 1.11
N LYS A 63 -6.98 4.06 2.16
CA LYS A 63 -7.26 2.63 2.03
C LYS A 63 -8.70 2.35 1.60
N ARG A 64 -9.69 3.05 2.19
CA ARG A 64 -11.10 2.87 1.82
C ARG A 64 -11.33 3.28 0.37
N ASP A 65 -10.81 4.44 -0.03
CA ASP A 65 -10.92 4.93 -1.41
C ASP A 65 -10.32 3.95 -2.42
N LEU A 66 -9.18 3.33 -2.08
CA LEU A 66 -8.56 2.29 -2.90
C LEU A 66 -9.44 1.03 -3.00
N GLU A 67 -10.00 0.56 -1.88
CA GLU A 67 -10.90 -0.59 -1.85
C GLU A 67 -12.16 -0.34 -2.69
N GLU A 68 -12.75 0.85 -2.60
CA GLU A 68 -13.90 1.26 -3.40
C GLU A 68 -13.58 1.28 -4.91
N ARG A 69 -12.43 1.84 -5.30
CA ARG A 69 -11.99 1.83 -6.70
C ARG A 69 -11.78 0.42 -7.23
N MET A 70 -11.09 -0.42 -6.46
CA MET A 70 -10.86 -1.82 -6.84
C MET A 70 -12.17 -2.59 -6.96
N GLN A 71 -13.14 -2.35 -6.06
CA GLN A 71 -14.46 -2.97 -6.14
C GLN A 71 -15.21 -2.54 -7.39
N CYS A 72 -15.16 -1.25 -7.77
CA CYS A 72 -15.73 -0.76 -9.02
C CYS A 72 -15.13 -1.46 -10.25
N VAL A 73 -13.81 -1.69 -10.25
CA VAL A 73 -13.15 -2.41 -11.35
C VAL A 73 -13.57 -3.87 -11.38
N ARG A 74 -13.66 -4.54 -10.22
CA ARG A 74 -14.14 -5.93 -10.10
C ARG A 74 -15.56 -6.08 -10.62
N SER A 75 -16.48 -5.20 -10.22
CA SER A 75 -17.86 -5.19 -10.74
C SER A 75 -17.91 -5.02 -12.27
N ALA A 76 -17.03 -4.20 -12.85
CA ALA A 76 -16.95 -4.04 -14.30
C ALA A 76 -16.41 -5.29 -15.00
N ILE A 77 -15.48 -6.02 -14.36
CA ILE A 77 -14.98 -7.31 -14.85
C ILE A 77 -16.09 -8.36 -14.78
N ASP A 78 -16.87 -8.42 -13.69
CA ASP A 78 -18.00 -9.34 -13.57
C ASP A 78 -19.04 -9.07 -14.64
N HIS A 79 -19.33 -7.80 -14.94
CA HIS A 79 -20.22 -7.43 -16.04
C HIS A 79 -19.66 -7.87 -17.40
N ALA A 80 -18.35 -7.73 -17.63
CA ALA A 80 -17.70 -8.21 -18.85
C ALA A 80 -17.75 -9.75 -18.94
N TRP A 81 -17.64 -10.46 -17.81
CA TRP A 81 -17.80 -11.91 -17.76
C TRP A 81 -19.20 -12.34 -18.18
N GLU A 82 -20.26 -11.68 -17.72
CA GLU A 82 -21.64 -11.99 -18.13
C GLU A 82 -21.83 -11.93 -19.65
N GLN A 83 -21.08 -11.07 -20.36
CA GLN A 83 -21.13 -10.98 -21.82
C GLN A 83 -20.25 -12.03 -22.53
N LEU A 84 -19.19 -12.48 -21.88
CA LEU A 84 -18.21 -13.42 -22.44
C LEU A 84 -18.50 -14.88 -22.09
N LYS A 85 -19.26 -15.15 -21.03
CA LYS A 85 -19.43 -16.50 -20.51
C LYS A 85 -20.18 -17.41 -21.50
N PRO A 86 -19.72 -18.65 -21.69
CA PRO A 86 -20.50 -19.66 -22.38
C PRO A 86 -21.86 -19.90 -21.72
N ALA A 87 -22.85 -20.29 -22.51
CA ALA A 87 -24.15 -20.70 -21.97
C ALA A 87 -23.97 -21.90 -21.02
N GLY A 88 -24.41 -21.77 -19.77
CA GLY A 88 -24.32 -22.82 -18.75
C GLY A 88 -23.12 -22.72 -17.80
N ASP A 89 -22.22 -21.75 -18.00
CA ASP A 89 -21.14 -21.49 -17.04
C ASP A 89 -21.66 -20.75 -15.78
N PRO A 90 -21.02 -20.97 -14.61
CA PRO A 90 -21.44 -20.35 -13.37
C PRO A 90 -21.33 -18.81 -13.42
N VAL A 91 -22.24 -18.16 -12.68
CA VAL A 91 -22.27 -16.69 -12.52
C VAL A 91 -20.97 -16.20 -11.90
N ASP A 92 -20.40 -16.96 -10.96
CA ASP A 92 -19.15 -16.58 -10.30
C ASP A 92 -17.95 -16.64 -11.26
N PHE A 93 -17.26 -15.50 -11.35
CA PHE A 93 -16.03 -15.35 -12.11
C PHE A 93 -14.81 -15.31 -11.19
N PRO A 94 -14.16 -16.47 -10.93
CA PRO A 94 -13.03 -16.50 -10.02
C PRO A 94 -11.82 -15.79 -10.63
N ILE A 95 -11.50 -14.62 -10.08
CA ILE A 95 -10.28 -13.88 -10.36
C ILE A 95 -9.21 -14.29 -9.34
N ARG A 96 -8.04 -14.71 -9.82
CA ARG A 96 -6.88 -15.02 -8.97
C ARG A 96 -5.88 -13.88 -9.03
N THR A 97 -5.58 -13.28 -7.88
CA THR A 97 -4.50 -12.31 -7.73
C THR A 97 -3.25 -13.03 -7.23
N GLY A 98 -2.10 -12.74 -7.84
CA GLY A 98 -0.78 -13.18 -7.39
C GLY A 98 0.23 -12.05 -7.48
N ARG A 99 1.20 -12.04 -6.57
CA ARG A 99 2.37 -11.16 -6.68
C ARG A 99 3.40 -11.83 -7.58
N LEU A 100 3.96 -11.09 -8.52
CA LEU A 100 5.05 -11.58 -9.37
C LEU A 100 6.29 -11.75 -8.49
N SER A 101 6.83 -12.97 -8.45
CA SER A 101 7.94 -13.35 -7.56
C SER A 101 9.28 -12.68 -7.91
N ASP A 102 9.41 -12.19 -9.14
CA ASP A 102 10.63 -11.66 -9.74
C ASP A 102 10.51 -10.19 -10.18
N GLN A 103 9.34 -9.56 -9.99
CA GLN A 103 9.07 -8.16 -10.37
C GLN A 103 8.33 -7.39 -9.27
N VAL A 104 8.49 -6.06 -9.25
CA VAL A 104 7.59 -5.16 -8.50
C VAL A 104 6.27 -5.10 -9.27
N GLY A 105 5.40 -6.08 -9.06
CA GLY A 105 4.12 -6.11 -9.76
C GLY A 105 3.15 -7.21 -9.32
N TYR A 106 1.92 -7.04 -9.76
CA TYR A 106 0.79 -7.93 -9.56
C TYR A 106 0.37 -8.54 -10.89
N ASN A 107 -0.04 -9.81 -10.82
CA ASN A 107 -0.74 -10.51 -11.87
C ASN A 107 -2.15 -10.84 -11.39
N VAL A 108 -3.12 -10.60 -12.25
CA VAL A 108 -4.52 -10.96 -12.00
C VAL A 108 -5.01 -11.84 -13.15
N SER A 109 -5.35 -13.08 -12.85
CA SER A 109 -5.73 -14.08 -13.83
C SER A 109 -7.22 -14.37 -13.81
N ALA A 110 -7.84 -14.24 -14.98
CA ALA A 110 -9.18 -14.69 -15.29
C ALA A 110 -9.12 -16.05 -16.01
N VAL A 111 -8.96 -17.12 -15.23
CA VAL A 111 -8.62 -18.46 -15.74
C VAL A 111 -9.66 -18.99 -16.72
N ARG A 112 -10.95 -18.73 -16.50
CA ARG A 112 -12.06 -19.23 -17.36
C ARG A 112 -12.01 -18.70 -18.79
N VAL A 113 -11.43 -17.52 -19.00
CA VAL A 113 -11.30 -16.89 -20.33
C VAL A 113 -9.86 -16.88 -20.84
N GLY A 114 -8.92 -17.47 -20.09
CA GLY A 114 -7.51 -17.49 -20.46
C GLY A 114 -6.86 -16.10 -20.53
N LEU A 115 -7.40 -15.11 -19.82
CA LEU A 115 -6.88 -13.74 -19.80
C LEU A 115 -6.17 -13.43 -18.50
N TYR A 116 -5.16 -12.58 -18.58
CA TYR A 116 -4.43 -12.08 -17.43
C TYR A 116 -4.17 -10.57 -17.58
N GLY A 117 -4.28 -9.86 -16.46
CA GLY A 117 -3.86 -8.48 -16.30
C GLY A 117 -2.58 -8.37 -15.49
N THR A 118 -1.78 -7.36 -15.78
CA THR A 118 -0.51 -7.09 -15.10
C THR A 118 -0.39 -5.61 -14.75
N GLY A 119 0.21 -5.29 -13.62
CA GLY A 119 0.44 -3.90 -13.21
C GLY A 119 1.33 -3.79 -11.98
N GLU A 120 1.87 -2.60 -11.71
CA GLU A 120 2.70 -2.36 -10.52
C GLU A 120 1.91 -2.53 -9.20
N THR A 121 0.60 -2.27 -9.25
CA THR A 121 -0.36 -2.48 -8.17
C THR A 121 -1.46 -3.46 -8.59
N GLU A 122 -2.16 -4.04 -7.62
CA GLU A 122 -3.32 -4.90 -7.91
C GLU A 122 -4.41 -4.15 -8.67
N GLU A 123 -4.66 -2.88 -8.33
CA GLU A 123 -5.61 -2.02 -9.03
C GLU A 123 -5.27 -1.89 -10.52
N LEU A 124 -4.00 -1.61 -10.85
CA LEU A 124 -3.55 -1.49 -12.24
C LEU A 124 -3.65 -2.83 -12.98
N ALA A 125 -3.34 -3.94 -12.32
CA ALA A 125 -3.49 -5.27 -12.91
C ALA A 125 -4.97 -5.61 -13.20
N LEU A 126 -5.90 -5.20 -12.32
CA LEU A 126 -7.34 -5.32 -12.56
C LEU A 126 -7.80 -4.43 -13.74
N ILE A 127 -7.30 -3.19 -13.83
CA ILE A 127 -7.63 -2.27 -14.93
C ILE A 127 -7.14 -2.83 -16.27
N ASP A 128 -5.93 -3.37 -16.32
CA ASP A 128 -5.38 -4.02 -17.52
C ASP A 128 -6.22 -5.24 -17.93
N LEU A 129 -6.59 -6.10 -16.98
CA LEU A 129 -7.48 -7.23 -17.24
C LEU A 129 -8.84 -6.78 -17.80
N LYS A 130 -9.46 -5.76 -17.19
CA LYS A 130 -10.71 -5.17 -17.68
C LYS A 130 -10.56 -4.68 -19.12
N GLY A 131 -9.48 -3.99 -19.44
CA GLY A 131 -9.19 -3.52 -20.80
C GLY A 131 -9.13 -4.67 -21.80
N LYS A 132 -8.40 -5.72 -21.47
CA LYS A 132 -8.27 -6.93 -22.31
C LYS A 132 -9.60 -7.64 -22.52
N MET A 133 -10.43 -7.77 -21.48
CA MET A 133 -11.79 -8.32 -21.62
C MET A 133 -12.66 -7.47 -22.53
N GLY A 134 -12.58 -6.13 -22.41
CA GLY A 134 -13.29 -5.20 -23.31
C GLY A 134 -12.88 -5.36 -24.77
N SER A 135 -11.57 -5.47 -25.05
CA SER A 135 -11.08 -5.75 -26.41
C SER A 135 -11.60 -7.08 -26.95
N TRP A 136 -11.70 -8.11 -26.11
CA TRP A 136 -12.26 -9.41 -26.49
C TRP A 136 -13.75 -9.35 -26.82
N ILE A 137 -14.54 -8.57 -26.06
CA ILE A 137 -15.96 -8.35 -26.35
C ILE A 137 -16.12 -7.71 -27.74
N MET A 138 -15.37 -6.64 -28.03
CA MET A 138 -15.43 -5.99 -29.35
C MET A 138 -14.99 -6.94 -30.48
N ALA A 139 -13.96 -7.75 -30.26
CA ALA A 139 -13.51 -8.72 -31.25
C ALA A 139 -14.58 -9.78 -31.56
N LEU A 140 -15.32 -10.23 -30.54
CA LEU A 140 -16.46 -11.14 -30.72
C LEU A 140 -17.60 -10.49 -31.50
N GLU A 141 -17.90 -9.22 -31.25
CA GLU A 141 -18.91 -8.47 -32.01
C GLU A 141 -18.53 -8.33 -33.48
N TRP A 142 -17.28 -7.96 -33.77
CA TRP A 142 -16.79 -7.86 -35.13
C TRP A 142 -16.85 -9.20 -35.86
N LYS A 143 -16.51 -10.30 -35.18
CA LYS A 143 -16.64 -11.64 -35.74
C LYS A 143 -18.09 -11.97 -36.09
N LYS A 144 -19.04 -11.72 -35.18
CA LYS A 144 -20.48 -11.94 -35.44
C LYS A 144 -20.96 -11.16 -36.67
N GLN A 145 -20.53 -9.90 -36.82
CA GLN A 145 -20.90 -9.08 -37.98
C GLN A 145 -20.29 -9.61 -39.29
N ALA A 146 -19.03 -10.08 -39.25
CA ALA A 146 -18.38 -10.68 -40.40
C ALA A 146 -19.07 -11.98 -40.83
N ASP A 147 -19.37 -12.86 -39.88
CA ASP A 147 -20.06 -14.13 -40.12
C ASP A 147 -21.45 -13.91 -40.73
N ALA A 148 -22.21 -12.92 -40.22
CA ALA A 148 -23.52 -12.56 -40.77
C ALA A 148 -23.44 -12.06 -42.22
N LYS A 149 -22.41 -11.28 -42.57
CA LYS A 149 -22.18 -10.82 -43.95
C LYS A 149 -21.88 -11.98 -44.89
N VAL A 150 -21.05 -12.93 -44.45
CA VAL A 150 -20.72 -14.13 -45.23
C VAL A 150 -21.97 -14.99 -45.47
N GLN A 151 -22.78 -15.22 -44.43
CA GLN A 151 -24.02 -16.00 -44.55
C GLN A 151 -25.02 -15.33 -45.50
N SER A 152 -25.18 -14.01 -45.42
CA SER A 152 -26.03 -13.25 -46.35
C SER A 152 -25.57 -13.40 -47.81
N ALA A 153 -24.25 -13.34 -48.05
CA ALA A 153 -23.69 -13.50 -49.39
C ALA A 153 -23.81 -14.91 -49.97
N ILE A 154 -23.91 -15.95 -49.13
CA ILE A 154 -24.12 -17.34 -49.57
C ILE A 154 -25.58 -17.61 -49.94
N LEU A 155 -26.52 -16.85 -49.37
CA LEU A 155 -27.97 -17.03 -49.56
C LEU A 155 -28.56 -16.18 -50.70
N GLN A 156 -27.73 -15.38 -51.38
CA GLN A 156 -28.09 -14.60 -52.59
C GLN A 156 -27.69 -15.35 -53.86
#